data_AF-A0A3B9IZW6-F1
#
_entry.id   AF-A0A3B9IZW6-F1
#
_cell.length_a   1.000
_cell.length_b   1.000
_cell.length_c   1.000
_cell.angle_alpha   90.00
_cell.angle_beta   90.00
_cell.angle_gamma   90.00
#
_symmetry.space_group_name_H-M   'P 1'
#
loop_
_entity.id
_entity.type
_entity.pdbx_description
1 polymer ?
#
loop_
_entity_poly.entity_id
_entity_poly.type
_entity_poly.pdbx_seq_one_letter_code
_entity_poly.pdbx_strand_id
1 'polypeptide(L)'
;MIKINEDKMRETAQKMADLRKRNNELKENLSTLFDNIANALKCETGKQIEFIGKEDLIKPLESMDKVLEHMSDTLHILIGEANHSEYPANTYYDRVFAEYNELIISIKNMNQKTEE
;
A
#
# COMPACT_ATOMS: atom_id res chain seq x y z
N MET A 1 -10.38 -24.07 1.89
CA MET A 1 -9.47 -23.94 0.74
C MET A 1 -9.14 -22.46 0.63
N ILE A 2 -7.87 -22.10 0.76
CA ILE A 2 -7.42 -20.71 0.59
C ILE A 2 -7.51 -20.36 -0.90
N LYS A 3 -8.15 -19.22 -1.20
CA LYS A 3 -8.26 -18.63 -2.55
C LYS A 3 -8.09 -17.12 -2.42
N ILE A 4 -7.23 -16.53 -3.25
CA ILE A 4 -7.14 -15.09 -3.41
C ILE A 4 -8.23 -14.64 -4.37
N ASN A 5 -8.92 -13.54 -4.05
CA ASN A 5 -9.74 -12.85 -5.03
C ASN A 5 -8.85 -11.82 -5.74
N GLU A 6 -8.23 -12.23 -6.84
CA GLU A 6 -7.27 -11.40 -7.59
C GLU A 6 -7.90 -10.09 -8.06
N ASP A 7 -9.13 -10.12 -8.57
CA ASP A 7 -9.84 -8.92 -9.03
C ASP A 7 -10.00 -7.88 -7.92
N LYS A 8 -10.40 -8.31 -6.72
CA LYS A 8 -10.52 -7.41 -5.55
C LYS A 8 -9.16 -6.88 -5.09
N MET A 9 -8.12 -7.69 -5.18
CA MET A 9 -6.76 -7.27 -4.81
C MET A 9 -6.21 -6.26 -5.82
N ARG A 10 -6.41 -6.47 -7.13
CA ARG A 10 -6.11 -5.51 -8.20
C ARG A 10 -6.86 -4.20 -8.01
N GLU A 11 -8.16 -4.27 -7.77
CA GLU A 11 -8.98 -3.09 -7.48
C GLU A 11 -8.46 -2.32 -6.25
N THR A 12 -8.06 -3.04 -5.20
CA THR A 12 -7.51 -2.43 -3.98
C THR A 12 -6.14 -1.80 -4.24
N ALA A 13 -5.26 -2.47 -4.98
CA ALA A 13 -3.94 -1.97 -5.34
C ALA A 13 -4.03 -0.69 -6.17
N GLN A 14 -4.96 -0.65 -7.13
CA GLN A 14 -5.26 0.54 -7.91
C GLN A 14 -5.79 1.69 -7.03
N LYS A 15 -6.72 1.40 -6.11
CA LYS A 15 -7.21 2.42 -5.15
C LYS A 15 -6.08 2.99 -4.28
N MET A 16 -5.11 2.16 -3.87
CA MET A 16 -3.93 2.63 -3.13
C MET A 16 -3.05 3.55 -3.99
N ALA A 17 -2.85 3.21 -5.26
CA ALA A 17 -2.13 4.07 -6.21
C ALA A 17 -2.85 5.42 -6.42
N ASP A 18 -4.17 5.40 -6.53
CA ASP A 18 -4.98 6.62 -6.66
C ASP A 18 -4.93 7.49 -5.40
N LEU A 19 -4.97 6.86 -4.21
CA LEU A 19 -4.77 7.55 -2.93
C LEU A 19 -3.39 8.19 -2.85
N ARG A 20 -2.35 7.48 -3.31
CA ARG A 20 -0.97 7.98 -3.35
C ARG A 20 -0.88 9.23 -4.23
N LYS A 21 -1.48 9.19 -5.42
CA LYS A 21 -1.55 10.34 -6.33
C LYS A 21 -2.20 11.54 -5.64
N ARG A 22 -3.38 11.36 -5.05
CA ARG A 22 -4.10 12.42 -4.32
C ARG A 22 -3.29 12.98 -3.13
N ASN A 23 -2.58 12.11 -2.42
CA ASN A 23 -1.71 12.51 -1.31
C ASN A 23 -0.55 13.41 -1.79
N ASN A 24 0.07 13.08 -2.92
CA ASN A 24 1.11 13.91 -3.53
C ASN A 24 0.58 15.25 -4.05
N GLU A 25 -0.59 15.27 -4.69
CA GLU A 25 -1.25 16.51 -5.11
C GLU A 25 -1.57 17.42 -3.91
N LEU A 26 -2.06 16.85 -2.80
CA LEU A 26 -2.31 17.59 -1.57
C LEU A 26 -1.02 18.18 -0.98
N LYS A 27 0.07 17.40 -0.97
CA LYS A 27 1.39 17.84 -0.51
C LYS A 27 1.88 19.05 -1.31
N GLU A 28 1.80 18.98 -2.64
CA GLU A 28 2.20 20.08 -3.53
C GLU A 28 1.36 21.35 -3.32
N ASN A 29 0.04 21.18 -3.22
CA ASN A 29 -0.88 22.29 -2.97
C ASN A 29 -0.61 22.98 -1.63
N LEU A 30 -0.39 22.21 -0.56
CA LEU A 30 -0.09 22.76 0.77
C LEU A 30 1.28 23.43 0.83
N SER A 31 2.32 22.84 0.23
CA SER A 31 3.63 23.49 0.14
C SER A 31 3.53 24.85 -0.56
N THR A 32 2.83 24.89 -1.70
CA THR A 32 2.61 26.13 -2.45
C THR A 32 1.84 27.16 -1.63
N LEU A 33 0.81 26.73 -0.88
CA LEU A 33 0.05 27.61 0.01
C LEU A 33 0.93 28.24 1.09
N PHE A 34 1.75 27.44 1.77
CA PHE A 34 2.63 27.93 2.84
C PHE A 34 3.68 28.90 2.30
N ASP A 35 4.30 28.57 1.17
CA ASP A 35 5.25 29.46 0.50
C ASP A 35 4.59 30.78 0.08
N ASN A 36 3.36 30.74 -0.43
CA ASN A 36 2.60 31.94 -0.80
C ASN A 36 2.27 32.82 0.41
N ILE A 37 1.85 32.22 1.53
CA ILE A 37 1.57 32.97 2.77
C ILE A 37 2.84 33.63 3.30
N ALA A 38 3.96 32.90 3.33
CA ALA A 38 5.24 33.43 3.78
C ALA A 38 5.73 34.60 2.91
N ASN A 39 5.54 34.48 1.60
CA ASN A 39 5.91 35.53 0.64
C ASN A 39 5.00 36.76 0.70
N ALA A 40 3.70 36.57 0.95
CA ALA A 40 2.75 37.66 1.15
C ALA A 40 2.99 38.38 2.48
N LEU A 41 3.33 37.63 3.52
CA LEU A 41 3.53 38.12 4.86
C LEU A 41 5.02 38.10 5.22
N LYS A 42 5.80 39.06 4.68
CA LYS A 42 7.26 39.19 4.88
C LYS A 42 7.65 39.65 6.29
N CYS A 43 7.19 38.94 7.31
CA CYS A 43 7.47 39.15 8.72
C CYS A 43 7.69 37.80 9.43
N GLU A 44 7.98 37.84 10.73
CA GLU A 44 8.26 36.65 11.53
C GLU A 44 7.10 35.64 11.51
N THR A 45 5.85 36.13 11.54
CA THR A 45 4.66 35.28 11.48
C THR A 45 4.58 34.49 10.17
N GLY A 46 4.97 35.07 9.04
CA GLY A 46 4.94 34.40 7.74
C GLY A 46 5.94 33.24 7.69
N LYS A 47 7.13 33.44 8.25
CA LYS A 47 8.14 32.38 8.40
C LYS A 47 7.69 31.26 9.35
N GLN A 48 7.02 31.60 10.44
CA GLN A 48 6.48 30.61 11.37
C GLN A 48 5.39 29.74 10.72
N ILE A 49 4.51 30.33 9.92
CA ILE A 49 3.48 29.58 9.17
C ILE A 49 4.13 28.61 8.18
N GLU A 50 5.18 29.04 7.48
CA GLU A 50 5.94 28.17 6.58
C GLU A 50 6.54 26.97 7.32
N PHE A 51 7.20 27.24 8.47
CA PHE A 51 7.85 26.22 9.28
C PHE A 51 6.84 25.21 9.84
N ILE A 52 5.76 25.69 10.48
CA ILE A 52 4.71 24.85 11.05
C ILE A 52 4.01 24.04 9.95
N GLY A 53 3.71 24.67 8.81
CA GLY A 53 3.10 23.97 7.68
C GLY A 53 3.96 22.81 7.17
N LYS A 54 5.28 23.02 7.08
CA LYS A 54 6.23 21.96 6.67
C LYS A 54 6.32 20.83 7.70
N GLU A 55 6.44 21.15 8.97
CA GLU A 55 6.60 20.14 10.04
C GLU A 55 5.32 19.37 10.33
N ASP A 56 4.20 20.08 10.49
CA ASP A 56 2.97 19.49 11.03
C ASP A 56 2.06 18.92 9.95
N LEU A 57 2.19 19.36 8.70
CA LEU A 57 1.27 18.98 7.62
C LEU A 57 1.98 18.32 6.43
N ILE A 58 3.15 18.79 6.01
CA ILE A 58 3.87 18.18 4.87
C ILE A 58 4.53 16.85 5.26
N LYS A 59 5.24 16.77 6.40
CA LYS A 59 5.91 15.52 6.83
C LYS A 59 4.96 14.33 7.01
N PRO A 60 3.75 14.48 7.60
CA PRO A 60 2.78 13.39 7.64
C PRO A 60 2.37 12.91 6.25
N LEU A 61 2.23 13.80 5.26
CA LEU A 61 1.90 13.42 3.89
C LEU A 61 3.05 12.67 3.21
N GLU A 62 4.31 13.04 3.46
CA GLU A 62 5.48 12.27 2.99
C GLU A 62 5.54 10.88 3.61
N SER A 63 5.17 10.75 4.89
CA SER A 63 5.10 9.47 5.58
C SER A 63 3.95 8.61 5.02
N MET A 64 2.80 9.24 4.73
CA MET A 64 1.65 8.57 4.12
C MET A 64 1.97 8.07 2.70
N ASP A 65 2.75 8.81 1.91
CA ASP A 65 3.17 8.38 0.57
C ASP A 65 3.88 7.02 0.62
N LYS A 66 4.81 6.85 1.57
CA LYS A 66 5.54 5.58 1.78
C LYS A 66 4.62 4.44 2.20
N VAL A 67 3.65 4.71 3.08
CA VAL A 67 2.68 3.69 3.50
C VAL A 67 1.82 3.24 2.32
N LEU A 68 1.32 4.18 1.52
CA LEU A 68 0.50 3.89 0.35
C LEU A 68 1.29 3.12 -0.73
N GLU A 69 2.55 3.47 -0.93
CA GLU A 69 3.48 2.72 -1.78
C GLU A 69 3.66 1.29 -1.29
N HIS A 70 4.09 1.09 -0.04
CA HIS A 70 4.31 -0.25 0.52
C HIS A 70 3.05 -1.12 0.52
N MET A 71 1.88 -0.54 0.80
CA MET A 71 0.61 -1.27 0.73
C MET A 71 0.29 -1.67 -0.71
N SER A 72 0.46 -0.77 -1.68
CA SER A 72 0.25 -1.09 -3.10
C SER A 72 1.21 -2.18 -3.57
N ASP A 73 2.51 -2.08 -3.26
CA ASP A 73 3.51 -3.07 -3.63
C ASP A 73 3.22 -4.44 -3.02
N THR A 74 2.83 -4.48 -1.74
CA THR A 74 2.46 -5.73 -1.06
C THR A 74 1.28 -6.41 -1.74
N LEU A 75 0.27 -5.63 -2.16
CA LEU A 75 -0.89 -6.17 -2.88
C LEU A 75 -0.50 -6.72 -4.25
N HIS A 76 0.37 -6.04 -4.99
CA HIS A 76 0.90 -6.53 -6.28
C HIS A 76 1.73 -7.81 -6.11
N ILE A 77 2.52 -7.93 -5.04
CA ILE A 77 3.27 -9.16 -4.72
C ILE A 77 2.30 -10.32 -4.44
N LEU A 78 1.23 -10.08 -3.67
CA LEU A 78 0.26 -11.11 -3.32
C LEU A 78 -0.46 -11.71 -4.54
N ILE A 79 -0.71 -10.90 -5.58
CA ILE A 79 -1.37 -11.32 -6.83
C ILE A 79 -0.40 -11.68 -7.95
N GLY A 80 0.91 -11.71 -7.66
CA GLY A 80 1.91 -12.09 -8.66
C GLY A 80 2.14 -11.06 -9.77
N GLU A 81 1.67 -9.81 -9.66
CA GLU A 81 1.89 -8.76 -10.66
C GLU A 81 3.18 -7.97 -10.43
N ALA A 82 4.28 -8.68 -10.20
CA ALA A 82 5.55 -8.02 -9.96
C ALA A 82 6.17 -7.53 -11.29
N ASN A 83 5.92 -6.28 -11.65
CA ASN A 83 6.85 -5.51 -12.49
C ASN A 83 8.15 -5.11 -11.72
N HIS A 84 8.27 -5.51 -10.44
CA HIS A 84 9.31 -5.08 -9.50
C HIS A 84 10.07 -6.24 -8.80
N SER A 85 9.96 -7.49 -9.24
CA SER A 85 10.71 -8.60 -8.63
C SER A 85 11.37 -9.50 -9.68
N GLU A 86 12.56 -9.99 -9.35
CA GLU A 86 13.33 -11.01 -10.08
C GLU A 86 12.60 -12.37 -10.18
N TYR A 87 11.43 -12.50 -9.54
CA TYR A 87 10.65 -13.73 -9.51
C TYR A 87 9.46 -13.66 -10.48
N PRO A 88 9.22 -14.73 -11.25
CA PRO A 88 8.10 -14.78 -12.18
C PRO A 88 6.76 -14.63 -11.45
N ALA A 89 5.84 -13.93 -12.11
CA ALA A 89 4.46 -13.78 -11.72
C ALA A 89 3.85 -15.13 -11.27
N ASN A 90 3.01 -15.10 -10.23
CA ASN A 90 2.23 -16.22 -9.70
C ASN A 90 2.99 -17.36 -9.00
N THR A 91 4.01 -17.10 -8.16
CA THR A 91 4.83 -18.23 -7.65
C THR A 91 4.94 -18.42 -6.15
N TYR A 92 5.10 -17.39 -5.32
CA TYR A 92 5.33 -17.62 -3.90
C TYR A 92 4.04 -17.94 -3.13
N TYR A 93 3.09 -17.01 -3.09
CA TYR A 93 1.86 -17.20 -2.30
C TYR A 93 0.92 -18.25 -2.90
N ASP A 94 0.89 -18.37 -4.23
CA ASP A 94 0.14 -19.43 -4.91
C ASP A 94 0.62 -20.82 -4.50
N ARG A 95 1.95 -21.02 -4.41
CA ARG A 95 2.55 -22.28 -3.96
C ARG A 95 2.23 -22.57 -2.51
N VAL A 96 2.43 -21.59 -1.61
CA VAL A 96 2.12 -21.75 -0.18
C VAL A 96 0.66 -22.13 0.03
N PHE A 97 -0.26 -21.49 -0.71
CA PHE A 97 -1.69 -21.79 -0.60
C PHE A 97 -2.05 -23.15 -1.20
N ALA A 98 -1.40 -23.58 -2.28
CA ALA A 98 -1.55 -24.91 -2.83
C ALA A 98 -1.11 -25.99 -1.82
N GLU A 99 0.11 -25.89 -1.29
CA GLU A 99 0.67 -26.82 -0.29
C GLU A 99 -0.21 -26.90 0.96
N TYR A 100 -0.70 -25.76 1.46
CA TYR A 100 -1.61 -25.73 2.60
C TYR A 100 -2.95 -26.42 2.30
N ASN A 101 -3.50 -26.22 1.10
CA ASN A 101 -4.74 -26.86 0.68
C ASN A 101 -4.56 -28.39 0.57
N GLU A 102 -3.44 -28.86 0.03
CA GLU A 102 -3.09 -30.29 -0.04
C GLU A 102 -2.97 -30.92 1.35
N LEU A 103 -2.34 -30.23 2.29
CA LEU A 103 -2.23 -30.68 3.68
C LEU A 103 -3.61 -30.85 4.32
N ILE A 104 -4.50 -29.87 4.17
CA ILE A 104 -5.88 -29.95 4.69
C ILE A 104 -6.62 -31.16 4.12
N ILE A 105 -6.50 -31.40 2.81
CA ILE A 105 -7.14 -32.54 2.15
C ILE A 105 -6.59 -33.85 2.72
N SER A 106 -5.27 -33.95 2.88
CA SER A 106 -4.61 -35.13 3.43
C SER A 106 -5.07 -35.45 4.86
N ILE A 107 -5.18 -34.44 5.72
CA ILE A 107 -5.69 -34.60 7.10
C ILE A 107 -7.15 -35.08 7.10
N LYS A 108 -8.02 -34.50 6.26
CA LYS A 108 -9.42 -34.93 6.16
C LYS A 108 -9.55 -36.39 5.75
N ASN A 109 -8.77 -36.81 4.75
CA ASN A 109 -8.80 -38.18 4.26
C ASN A 109 -8.28 -39.18 5.31
N MET A 110 -7.30 -38.79 6.14
CA MET A 110 -6.82 -39.63 7.25
C MET A 110 -7.89 -39.81 8.33
N ASN A 111 -8.58 -38.74 8.72
CA ASN A 111 -9.63 -38.83 9.76
C ASN A 111 -10.80 -39.72 9.32
N GLN A 112 -11.22 -39.63 8.05
CA GLN A 112 -12.29 -40.47 7.51
C GLN A 112 -11.92 -41.97 7.54
N LYS A 113 -10.67 -42.32 7.27
CA LYS A 113 -10.18 -43.71 7.34
C LYS A 113 -10.05 -44.26 8.76
N THR A 114 -10.12 -43.41 9.78
CA THR A 114 -10.00 -43.82 11.19
C THR A 114 -11.39 -44.03 11.83
N GLU A 115 -12.46 -43.59 11.16
CA GLU A 115 -13.86 -43.73 11.58
C GLU A 115 -14.59 -44.91 10.91
N GLU A 116 -13.96 -45.59 9.94
CA GLU A 116 -14.39 -46.85 9.30
C GLU A 116 -13.70 -48.08 9.92
#